data_AF-A0A349XSV7-F1
#
_entry.id   AF-A0A349XSV7-F1
#
_cell.length_a   1.000
_cell.length_b   1.000
_cell.length_c   1.000
_cell.angle_alpha   90.00
_cell.angle_beta   90.00
_cell.angle_gamma   90.00
#
_symmetry.space_group_name_H-M   'P 1'
#
loop_
_entity.id
_entity.type
_entity.pdbx_description
1 polymer ?
#
loop_
_entity_poly.entity_id
_entity_poly.type
_entity_poly.pdbx_seq_one_letter_code
_entity_poly.pdbx_strand_id
1 'polypeptide(L)'
;DSDMGKLILRNFDEVSANTFRHLIDFSAAIRERVEASGGQVRYTAYGYHGTGILIDSEYRWQTYTNYTQGYAKMRLERIAEEAWSKGVMATVYNCPEIRTNSSDVFTGIELPLIPLLLALKKEGGGQWAAEQWRACEALLADGFTLDDVIGKIRDLQASDVMIPFYDFSAWPMPNSQAQADLTIGTSHEITGMHRDSKVMISDLLSALVVEATGQLIFDASSSPTGPVRWLNHDIVARRLNATHAEPKTGSRSGAGEPGSASSHLEVA
;
A
#
# COMPACT_ATOMS: atom_id res chain seq x y z
N ASP A 1 14.01 22.46 -13.95
CA ASP A 1 15.08 23.47 -14.07
C ASP A 1 14.65 24.93 -13.99
N SER A 2 13.42 25.28 -14.37
CA SER A 2 12.91 26.65 -14.20
C SER A 2 12.87 27.08 -12.73
N ASP A 3 12.93 28.38 -12.47
CA ASP A 3 12.83 28.92 -11.10
C ASP A 3 11.47 28.64 -10.46
N MET A 4 10.39 28.58 -11.26
CA MET A 4 9.09 28.10 -10.80
C MET A 4 9.19 26.66 -10.28
N GLY A 5 9.83 25.76 -11.04
CA GLY A 5 10.05 24.38 -10.61
C GLY A 5 10.88 24.29 -9.33
N LYS A 6 11.93 25.10 -9.19
CA LYS A 6 12.74 25.16 -7.96
C LYS A 6 11.92 25.65 -6.77
N LEU A 7 11.06 26.65 -6.96
CA LEU A 7 10.15 27.14 -5.92
C LEU A 7 9.17 26.05 -5.48
N ILE A 8 8.59 25.31 -6.44
CA ILE A 8 7.70 24.17 -6.16
C ILE A 8 8.44 23.09 -5.35
N LEU A 9 9.66 22.71 -5.75
CA LEU A 9 10.45 21.71 -5.04
C LEU A 9 10.80 22.14 -3.61
N ARG A 10 11.14 23.41 -3.39
CA ARG A 10 11.33 23.95 -2.03
C ARG A 10 10.05 23.83 -1.20
N ASN A 11 8.90 24.15 -1.80
CA ASN A 11 7.62 24.04 -1.10
C ASN A 11 7.26 22.58 -0.78
N PHE A 12 7.61 21.63 -1.65
CA PHE A 12 7.47 20.20 -1.36
C PHE A 12 8.37 19.75 -0.21
N ASP A 13 9.61 20.22 -0.15
CA ASP A 13 10.48 19.94 1.01
C ASP A 13 9.87 20.46 2.32
N GLU A 14 9.31 21.67 2.32
CA GLU A 14 8.68 22.23 3.51
C GLU A 14 7.45 21.42 3.94
N VAL A 15 6.53 21.16 3.02
CA VAL A 15 5.23 20.54 3.34
C VAL A 15 5.34 19.03 3.53
N SER A 16 6.04 18.33 2.65
CA SER A 16 6.05 16.86 2.60
C SER A 16 7.18 16.23 3.42
N ALA A 17 8.15 17.02 3.90
CA ALA A 17 9.26 16.52 4.71
C ALA A 17 9.46 17.31 6.01
N ASN A 18 9.72 18.62 5.95
CA ASN A 18 10.13 19.39 7.13
C ASN A 18 9.04 19.48 8.20
N THR A 19 7.76 19.43 7.83
CA THR A 19 6.64 19.29 8.79
C THR A 19 6.83 18.12 9.75
N PHE A 20 7.36 16.98 9.28
CA PHE A 20 7.63 15.81 10.13
C PHE A 20 8.76 16.09 11.13
N ARG A 21 9.80 16.80 10.71
CA ARG A 21 10.88 17.27 11.60
C ARG A 21 10.32 18.22 12.66
N HIS A 22 9.53 19.21 12.26
CA HIS A 22 8.89 20.14 13.19
C HIS A 22 7.99 19.43 14.20
N LEU A 23 7.21 18.44 13.76
CA LEU A 23 6.40 17.61 14.67
C LEU A 23 7.28 16.92 15.72
N ILE A 24 8.36 16.26 15.30
CA ILE A 24 9.28 15.54 16.20
C ILE A 24 9.97 16.50 17.18
N ASP A 25 10.48 17.62 16.68
CA ASP A 25 11.25 18.59 17.47
C ASP A 25 10.35 19.33 18.46
N PHE A 26 9.21 19.85 18.03
CA PHE A 26 8.32 20.64 18.90
C PHE A 26 7.51 19.79 19.88
N SER A 27 7.38 18.49 19.64
CA SER A 27 6.79 17.57 20.63
C SER A 27 7.81 16.98 21.61
N ALA A 28 9.08 17.41 21.59
CA ALA A 28 10.14 16.86 22.44
C ALA A 28 9.81 16.87 23.94
N ALA A 29 9.36 17.99 24.48
CA ALA A 29 9.00 18.09 25.91
C ALA A 29 7.82 17.16 26.28
N ILE A 30 6.89 16.91 25.36
CA ILE A 30 5.79 15.96 25.57
C ILE A 30 6.34 14.54 25.58
N ARG A 31 7.17 14.19 24.60
CA ARG A 31 7.82 12.89 24.51
C ARG A 31 8.62 12.56 25.76
N GLU A 32 9.51 13.46 26.18
CA GLU A 32 10.33 13.30 27.38
C GLU A 32 9.47 13.07 28.63
N ARG A 33 8.40 13.86 28.80
CA ARG A 33 7.47 13.69 29.92
C ARG A 33 6.76 12.33 29.90
N VAL A 34 6.31 11.86 28.74
CA VAL A 34 5.63 10.56 28.60
C VAL A 34 6.60 9.42 28.89
N GLU A 35 7.79 9.45 28.30
CA GLU A 35 8.82 8.43 28.49
C GLU A 35 9.32 8.38 29.94
N ALA A 36 9.51 9.53 30.59
CA ALA A 36 9.86 9.61 32.01
C ALA A 36 8.78 9.00 32.94
N SER A 37 7.52 8.93 32.48
CA SER A 37 6.42 8.28 33.20
C SER A 37 6.24 6.79 32.87
N GLY A 38 7.16 6.21 32.09
CA GLY A 38 7.09 4.81 31.63
C GLY A 38 6.21 4.58 30.40
N GLY A 39 5.69 5.65 29.79
CA GLY A 39 4.96 5.60 28.53
C GLY A 39 5.89 5.45 27.32
N GLN A 40 5.29 5.33 26.14
CA GLN A 40 6.00 5.20 24.87
C GLN A 40 5.43 6.18 23.84
N VAL A 41 6.31 6.80 23.05
CA VAL A 41 5.93 7.70 21.97
C VAL A 41 6.41 7.16 20.63
N ARG A 42 5.61 7.36 19.58
CA ARG A 42 5.86 6.90 18.22
C ARG A 42 5.46 7.99 17.24
N TYR A 43 6.24 8.13 16.17
CA TYR A 43 5.92 9.02 15.06
C TYR A 43 5.86 8.19 13.79
N THR A 44 4.81 8.40 13.00
CA THR A 44 4.66 7.73 11.72
C THR A 44 4.41 8.74 10.62
N ALA A 45 4.89 8.44 9.42
CA ALA A 45 4.62 9.24 8.23
C ALA A 45 4.36 8.33 7.02
N TYR A 46 3.51 8.79 6.11
CA TYR A 46 3.25 8.13 4.83
C TYR A 46 4.29 8.57 3.79
N GLY A 47 5.08 7.61 3.35
CA GLY A 47 6.05 7.74 2.28
C GLY A 47 5.52 7.18 0.95
N TYR A 48 6.24 7.49 -0.12
CA TYR A 48 6.16 6.80 -1.40
C TYR A 48 7.55 6.81 -2.00
N HIS A 49 8.07 5.62 -2.33
CA HIS A 49 9.40 5.43 -2.89
C HIS A 49 9.39 4.17 -3.77
N GLY A 50 8.39 4.12 -4.65
CA GLY A 50 8.04 2.93 -5.43
C GLY A 50 7.55 1.75 -4.59
N THR A 51 7.11 0.72 -5.28
CA THR A 51 6.41 -0.44 -4.68
C THR A 51 6.84 -1.72 -5.35
N GLY A 52 7.06 -2.76 -4.56
CA GLY A 52 7.17 -4.13 -5.02
C GLY A 52 5.80 -4.70 -5.42
N ILE A 53 5.61 -4.96 -6.71
CA ILE A 53 4.38 -5.55 -7.27
C ILE A 53 4.67 -6.90 -7.92
N LEU A 54 3.64 -7.73 -8.10
CA LEU A 54 3.82 -9.03 -8.71
C LEU A 54 3.89 -8.93 -10.25
N ILE A 55 5.04 -9.28 -10.82
CA ILE A 55 5.29 -9.38 -12.27
C ILE A 55 5.93 -10.75 -12.53
N ASP A 56 5.38 -11.53 -13.45
CA ASP A 56 5.88 -12.87 -13.80
C ASP A 56 6.14 -13.78 -12.59
N SER A 57 5.21 -13.77 -11.63
CA SER A 57 5.27 -14.52 -10.36
C SER A 57 6.31 -14.07 -9.34
N GLU A 58 7.04 -12.97 -9.59
CA GLU A 58 8.02 -12.39 -8.68
C GLU A 58 7.61 -10.99 -8.24
N TYR A 59 7.91 -10.63 -6.99
CA TYR A 59 7.72 -9.26 -6.52
C TYR A 59 8.89 -8.40 -6.98
N ARG A 60 8.65 -7.46 -7.88
CA ARG A 60 9.66 -6.56 -8.44
C ARG A 60 9.32 -5.12 -8.11
N TRP A 61 10.34 -4.36 -7.71
CA TRP A 61 10.19 -2.93 -7.47
C TRP A 61 9.93 -2.20 -8.77
N GLN A 62 8.98 -1.27 -8.73
CA GLN A 62 8.66 -0.34 -9.81
C GLN A 62 8.18 0.99 -9.22
N THR A 63 7.92 1.97 -10.07
CA THR A 63 7.37 3.26 -9.64
C THR A 63 6.61 3.98 -10.76
N TYR A 64 5.68 4.85 -10.38
CA TYR A 64 5.10 5.85 -11.26
C TYR A 64 6.14 6.92 -11.63
N THR A 65 6.26 7.22 -12.92
CA THR A 65 7.20 8.23 -13.43
C THR A 65 6.47 9.34 -14.19
N ASN A 66 6.74 10.63 -13.94
CA ASN A 66 7.64 11.17 -12.90
C ASN A 66 6.88 11.46 -11.59
N TYR A 67 7.42 10.98 -10.47
CA TYR A 67 6.94 11.35 -9.15
C TYR A 67 7.66 12.61 -8.60
N THR A 68 7.07 13.78 -8.85
CA THR A 68 7.72 15.09 -8.58
C THR A 68 8.00 15.37 -7.10
N GLN A 69 7.25 14.73 -6.18
CA GLN A 69 7.53 14.82 -4.74
C GLN A 69 8.67 13.91 -4.27
N GLY A 70 9.32 13.15 -5.15
CA GLY A 70 10.24 12.09 -4.74
C GLY A 70 11.44 12.56 -3.93
N TYR A 71 12.02 13.72 -4.28
CA TYR A 71 13.10 14.32 -3.48
C TYR A 71 12.67 14.67 -2.05
N ALA A 72 11.46 15.20 -1.88
CA ALA A 72 10.91 15.49 -0.56
C ALA A 72 10.61 14.19 0.21
N LYS A 73 10.18 13.11 -0.45
CA LYS A 73 9.99 11.80 0.21
C LYS A 73 11.30 11.18 0.68
N MET A 74 12.39 11.24 -0.11
CA MET A 74 13.72 10.84 0.38
C MET A 74 14.22 11.73 1.51
N ARG A 75 13.85 13.02 1.52
CA ARG A 75 14.15 13.91 2.65
C ARG A 75 13.36 13.51 3.90
N LEU A 76 12.09 13.15 3.76
CA LEU A 76 11.24 12.64 4.84
C LEU A 76 11.83 11.37 5.47
N GLU A 77 12.32 10.44 4.64
CA GLU A 77 13.04 9.23 5.08
C GLU A 77 14.27 9.57 5.92
N ARG A 78 15.14 10.47 5.42
CA ARG A 78 16.32 10.93 6.16
C ARG A 78 15.98 11.59 7.50
N ILE A 79 14.87 12.34 7.57
CA ILE A 79 14.40 12.92 8.84
C ILE A 79 14.09 11.82 9.85
N ALA A 80 13.45 10.73 9.42
CA ALA A 80 13.16 9.60 10.29
C ALA A 80 14.45 8.87 10.71
N GLU A 81 15.39 8.64 9.79
CA GLU A 81 16.70 8.05 10.09
C GLU A 81 17.48 8.87 11.13
N GLU A 82 17.53 10.19 10.94
CA GLU A 82 18.17 11.11 11.87
C GLU A 82 17.51 11.07 13.27
N ALA A 83 16.17 11.04 13.33
CA ALA A 83 15.44 10.92 14.59
C ALA A 83 15.75 9.58 15.28
N TRP A 84 15.81 8.50 14.51
CA TRP A 84 16.12 7.17 15.04
C TRP A 84 17.55 7.06 15.58
N SER A 85 18.52 7.71 14.94
CA SER A 85 19.89 7.80 15.44
C SER A 85 20.00 8.47 16.82
N LYS A 86 18.97 9.24 17.21
CA LYS A 86 18.83 9.91 18.51
C LYS A 86 17.90 9.16 19.48
N GLY A 87 17.50 7.94 19.14
CA GLY A 87 16.60 7.11 19.95
C GLY A 87 15.12 7.49 19.84
N VAL A 88 14.73 8.40 18.93
CA VAL A 88 13.33 8.78 18.72
C VAL A 88 12.68 7.85 17.71
N MET A 89 11.67 7.10 18.13
CA MET A 89 10.98 6.10 17.31
C MET A 89 10.08 6.74 16.24
N ALA A 90 10.69 7.17 15.14
CA ALA A 90 10.02 7.74 13.97
C ALA A 90 10.19 6.82 12.76
N THR A 91 9.08 6.45 12.11
CA THR A 91 9.09 5.53 10.97
C THR A 91 8.28 6.08 9.79
N VAL A 92 8.90 6.15 8.62
CA VAL A 92 8.24 6.38 7.33
C VAL A 92 7.82 5.03 6.76
N TYR A 93 6.55 4.90 6.42
CA TYR A 93 6.03 3.72 5.72
C TYR A 93 5.78 4.09 4.27
N ASN A 94 6.63 3.57 3.37
CA ASN A 94 6.46 3.68 1.93
C ASN A 94 5.32 2.76 1.50
N CYS A 95 4.19 3.37 1.17
CA CYS A 95 2.95 2.67 0.83
C CYS A 95 2.80 2.50 -0.69
N PRO A 96 1.99 1.52 -1.14
CA PRO A 96 1.67 1.34 -2.55
C PRO A 96 0.98 2.55 -3.17
N GLU A 97 1.02 2.60 -4.49
CA GLU A 97 0.20 3.49 -5.29
C GLU A 97 -1.30 3.25 -5.01
N ILE A 98 -2.02 4.33 -4.72
CA ILE A 98 -3.47 4.33 -4.59
C ILE A 98 -4.05 5.57 -5.25
N ARG A 99 -5.32 5.52 -5.63
CA ARG A 99 -6.08 6.69 -6.05
C ARG A 99 -6.71 7.37 -4.84
N THR A 100 -6.32 8.62 -4.62
CA THR A 100 -6.90 9.55 -3.65
C THR A 100 -7.05 10.90 -4.34
N ASN A 101 -7.75 11.85 -3.71
CA ASN A 101 -7.89 13.21 -4.24
C ASN A 101 -6.54 13.87 -4.60
N SER A 102 -5.45 13.50 -3.90
CA SER A 102 -4.10 14.02 -4.16
C SER A 102 -3.35 13.33 -5.30
N SER A 103 -3.78 12.13 -5.70
CA SER A 103 -3.16 11.34 -6.77
C SER A 103 -4.01 11.20 -8.04
N ASP A 104 -5.28 11.62 -8.01
CA ASP A 104 -6.20 11.57 -9.16
C ASP A 104 -5.75 12.38 -10.38
N VAL A 105 -4.84 13.34 -10.19
CA VAL A 105 -4.22 14.10 -11.29
C VAL A 105 -3.14 13.31 -12.04
N PHE A 106 -2.70 12.16 -11.51
CA PHE A 106 -1.63 11.34 -12.07
C PHE A 106 -2.20 10.16 -12.86
N THR A 107 -2.61 10.40 -14.11
CA THR A 107 -3.06 9.34 -15.01
C THR A 107 -2.01 8.23 -15.13
N GLY A 108 -2.41 6.99 -14.85
CA GLY A 108 -1.54 5.81 -14.90
C GLY A 108 -0.92 5.42 -13.56
N ILE A 109 -1.09 6.21 -12.50
CA ILE A 109 -0.63 5.85 -11.15
C ILE A 109 -1.37 4.62 -10.61
N GLU A 110 -2.56 4.34 -11.13
CA GLU A 110 -3.41 3.22 -10.73
C GLU A 110 -3.01 1.88 -11.36
N LEU A 111 -2.19 1.89 -12.42
CA LEU A 111 -1.81 0.67 -13.14
C LEU A 111 -1.07 -0.34 -12.26
N PRO A 112 -0.07 0.06 -11.44
CA PRO A 112 0.65 -0.86 -10.56
C PRO A 112 -0.20 -1.47 -9.46
N LEU A 113 -1.38 -0.91 -9.16
CA LEU A 113 -2.27 -1.38 -8.11
C LEU A 113 -3.00 -2.66 -8.48
N ILE A 114 -3.38 -2.83 -9.75
CA ILE A 114 -4.18 -3.99 -10.22
C ILE A 114 -3.49 -5.35 -9.98
N PRO A 115 -2.15 -5.49 -10.16
CA PRO A 115 -1.40 -6.68 -9.73
C PRO A 115 -1.53 -7.08 -8.26
N LEU A 116 -2.12 -6.25 -7.38
CA LEU A 116 -2.50 -6.68 -6.02
C LEU A 116 -3.44 -7.90 -6.05
N LEU A 117 -4.32 -8.00 -7.04
CA LEU A 117 -5.20 -9.17 -7.21
C LEU A 117 -4.41 -10.48 -7.38
N LEU A 118 -3.27 -10.42 -8.07
CA LEU A 118 -2.38 -11.57 -8.20
C LEU A 118 -1.65 -11.87 -6.88
N ALA A 119 -1.24 -10.83 -6.15
CA ALA A 119 -0.64 -10.98 -4.84
C ALA A 119 -1.61 -11.60 -3.82
N LEU A 120 -2.89 -11.23 -3.83
CA LEU A 120 -3.93 -11.84 -3.01
C LEU A 120 -4.00 -13.36 -3.23
N LYS A 121 -3.96 -13.80 -4.49
CA LYS A 121 -3.92 -15.23 -4.84
C LYS A 121 -2.61 -15.90 -4.38
N LYS A 122 -1.46 -15.28 -4.66
CA LYS A 122 -0.13 -15.83 -4.35
C LYS A 122 0.09 -16.01 -2.84
N GLU A 123 -0.35 -15.06 -2.03
CA GLU A 123 -0.11 -15.03 -0.58
C GLU A 123 -1.18 -15.81 0.21
N GLY A 124 -1.60 -16.97 -0.30
CA GLY A 124 -2.53 -17.87 0.37
C GLY A 124 -4.00 -17.44 0.34
N GLY A 125 -4.42 -16.70 -0.69
CA GLY A 125 -5.80 -16.22 -0.82
C GLY A 125 -6.84 -17.34 -0.88
N GLY A 126 -7.86 -17.23 -0.02
CA GLY A 126 -9.00 -18.14 0.02
C GLY A 126 -10.23 -17.59 -0.69
N GLN A 127 -11.41 -17.92 -0.16
CA GLN A 127 -12.70 -17.48 -0.72
C GLN A 127 -12.80 -15.95 -0.86
N TRP A 128 -12.37 -15.21 0.18
CA TRP A 128 -12.42 -13.75 0.16
C TRP A 128 -11.58 -13.15 -0.99
N ALA A 129 -10.38 -13.66 -1.25
CA ALA A 129 -9.56 -13.19 -2.38
C ALA A 129 -10.23 -13.51 -3.74
N ALA A 130 -10.91 -14.65 -3.86
CA ALA A 130 -11.70 -14.98 -5.04
C ALA A 130 -12.96 -14.11 -5.19
N GLU A 131 -13.52 -13.60 -4.09
CA GLU A 131 -14.59 -12.59 -4.11
C GLU A 131 -14.08 -11.24 -4.61
N GLN A 132 -12.89 -10.80 -4.19
CA GLN A 132 -12.29 -9.57 -4.69
C GLN A 132 -12.01 -9.64 -6.20
N TRP A 133 -11.52 -10.78 -6.68
CA TRP A 133 -11.37 -11.02 -8.12
C TRP A 133 -12.71 -10.86 -8.86
N ARG A 134 -13.76 -11.54 -8.40
CA ARG A 134 -15.10 -11.44 -9.01
C ARG A 134 -15.67 -10.02 -8.93
N ALA A 135 -15.44 -9.31 -7.83
CA ALA A 135 -15.89 -7.94 -7.66
C ALA A 135 -15.21 -7.00 -8.67
N CYS A 136 -13.89 -7.14 -8.88
CA CYS A 136 -13.16 -6.39 -9.89
C CYS A 136 -13.61 -6.75 -11.33
N GLU A 137 -13.82 -8.04 -11.61
CA GLU A 137 -14.28 -8.50 -12.93
C GLU A 137 -15.68 -7.99 -13.29
N ALA A 138 -16.57 -7.88 -12.29
CA ALA A 138 -17.92 -7.34 -12.48
C ALA A 138 -17.93 -5.85 -12.91
N LEU A 139 -16.83 -5.11 -12.72
CA LEU A 139 -16.70 -3.71 -13.15
C LEU A 139 -16.36 -3.59 -14.65
N LEU A 140 -15.91 -4.67 -15.28
CA LEU A 140 -15.50 -4.69 -16.69
C LEU A 140 -16.70 -4.89 -17.62
N ALA A 141 -16.66 -4.21 -18.78
CA ALA A 141 -17.69 -4.32 -19.81
C ALA A 141 -17.73 -5.72 -20.45
N ASP A 142 -18.86 -6.05 -21.07
CA ASP A 142 -19.02 -7.34 -21.74
C ASP A 142 -17.94 -7.55 -22.80
N GLY A 143 -17.30 -8.72 -22.78
CA GLY A 143 -16.21 -9.05 -23.70
C GLY A 143 -14.80 -8.74 -23.18
N PHE A 144 -14.66 -8.15 -21.98
CA PHE A 144 -13.37 -8.00 -21.30
C PHE A 144 -13.30 -8.84 -20.02
N THR A 145 -12.09 -9.32 -19.71
CA THR A 145 -11.78 -10.10 -18.50
C THR A 145 -10.68 -9.42 -17.69
N LEU A 146 -10.52 -9.84 -16.43
CA LEU A 146 -9.38 -9.38 -15.63
C LEU A 146 -8.03 -9.83 -16.20
N ASP A 147 -8.00 -10.98 -16.87
CA ASP A 147 -6.78 -11.47 -17.51
C ASP A 147 -6.36 -10.57 -18.68
N ASP A 148 -7.30 -9.97 -19.41
CA ASP A 148 -7.00 -8.96 -20.44
C ASP A 148 -6.34 -7.71 -19.84
N VAL A 149 -6.90 -7.22 -18.72
CA VAL A 149 -6.38 -6.03 -18.00
C VAL A 149 -4.97 -6.32 -17.48
N ILE A 150 -4.79 -7.46 -16.82
CA ILE A 150 -3.50 -7.89 -16.27
C ILE A 150 -2.48 -8.12 -17.39
N GLY A 151 -2.91 -8.65 -18.53
CA GLY A 151 -2.09 -8.78 -19.74
C GLY A 151 -1.51 -7.44 -20.19
N LYS A 152 -2.35 -6.41 -20.31
CA LYS A 152 -1.89 -5.05 -20.66
C LYS A 152 -0.88 -4.48 -19.69
N ILE A 153 -1.07 -4.71 -18.39
CA ILE A 153 -0.13 -4.23 -17.36
C ILE A 153 1.19 -5.00 -17.43
N ARG A 154 1.14 -6.32 -17.62
CA ARG A 154 2.35 -7.12 -17.82
C ARG A 154 3.13 -6.62 -19.04
N ASP A 155 2.45 -6.39 -20.16
CA ASP A 155 3.08 -5.95 -21.40
C ASP A 155 3.67 -4.53 -21.26
N LEU A 156 3.00 -3.62 -20.54
CA LEU A 156 3.55 -2.33 -20.12
C LEU A 156 4.83 -2.51 -19.31
N GLN A 157 4.80 -3.35 -18.27
CA GLN A 157 5.92 -3.52 -17.35
C GLN A 157 7.12 -4.22 -18.00
N ALA A 158 6.87 -5.05 -19.03
CA ALA A 158 7.90 -5.72 -19.81
C ALA A 158 8.43 -4.87 -20.98
N SER A 159 7.88 -3.68 -21.23
CA SER A 159 8.27 -2.84 -22.36
C SER A 159 9.68 -2.29 -22.20
N ASP A 160 10.47 -2.32 -23.28
CA ASP A 160 11.78 -1.64 -23.36
C ASP A 160 11.71 -0.15 -23.04
N VAL A 161 10.53 0.48 -23.19
CA VAL A 161 10.28 1.87 -22.80
C VAL A 161 10.24 2.03 -21.28
N MET A 162 9.66 1.08 -20.55
CA MET A 162 9.46 1.16 -19.11
C MET A 162 10.64 0.64 -18.30
N ILE A 163 11.32 -0.41 -18.78
CA ILE A 163 12.44 -1.06 -18.07
C ILE A 163 13.49 -0.07 -17.51
N PRO A 164 13.93 0.97 -18.24
CA PRO A 164 14.90 1.93 -17.71
C PRO A 164 14.42 2.70 -16.47
N PHE A 165 13.10 2.81 -16.25
CA PHE A 165 12.51 3.53 -15.11
C PHE A 165 12.45 2.70 -13.82
N TYR A 166 12.92 1.44 -13.86
CA TYR A 166 13.02 0.58 -12.67
C TYR A 166 14.39 0.66 -11.99
N ASP A 167 15.22 1.65 -12.33
CA ASP A 167 16.45 1.95 -11.60
C ASP A 167 16.13 2.69 -10.30
N PHE A 168 16.14 1.95 -9.18
CA PHE A 168 15.94 2.49 -7.84
C PHE A 168 16.91 3.62 -7.50
N SER A 169 18.18 3.51 -7.94
CA SER A 169 19.22 4.48 -7.59
C SER A 169 19.06 5.83 -8.30
N ALA A 170 18.36 5.83 -9.43
CA ALA A 170 18.07 7.03 -10.23
C ALA A 170 16.72 7.68 -9.87
N TRP A 171 15.99 7.15 -8.90
CA TRP A 171 14.67 7.65 -8.53
C TRP A 171 14.74 9.02 -7.81
N PRO A 172 13.83 9.97 -8.07
CA PRO A 172 12.81 9.96 -9.13
C PRO A 172 13.38 10.40 -10.49
N MET A 173 13.09 9.65 -11.55
CA MET A 173 13.55 9.95 -12.90
C MET A 173 12.64 10.96 -13.62
N PRO A 174 13.16 11.85 -14.48
CA PRO A 174 12.33 12.65 -15.38
C PRO A 174 11.53 11.73 -16.32
N ASN A 175 10.31 12.13 -16.69
CA ASN A 175 9.55 11.38 -17.69
C ASN A 175 10.17 11.55 -19.09
N SER A 176 9.76 10.68 -20.02
CA SER A 176 10.03 10.84 -21.45
C SER A 176 8.71 10.81 -22.23
N GLN A 177 8.72 11.31 -23.47
CA GLN A 177 7.53 11.27 -24.33
C GLN A 177 7.02 9.83 -24.52
N ALA A 178 7.92 8.90 -24.86
CA ALA A 178 7.56 7.50 -25.07
C ALA A 178 6.96 6.85 -23.80
N GLN A 179 7.55 7.11 -22.63
CA GLN A 179 7.04 6.60 -21.37
C GLN A 179 5.66 7.17 -21.03
N ALA A 180 5.48 8.48 -21.23
CA ALA A 180 4.19 9.15 -21.00
C ALA A 180 3.11 8.62 -21.94
N ASP A 181 3.40 8.52 -23.24
CA ASP A 181 2.45 8.01 -24.24
C ASP A 181 2.03 6.58 -23.93
N LEU A 182 2.98 5.72 -23.58
CA LEU A 182 2.71 4.33 -23.23
C LEU A 182 1.90 4.20 -21.93
N THR A 183 2.27 4.95 -20.88
CA THR A 183 1.60 4.88 -19.57
C THR A 183 0.18 5.44 -19.65
N ILE A 184 0.02 6.63 -20.24
CA ILE A 184 -1.29 7.30 -20.41
C ILE A 184 -2.18 6.49 -21.36
N GLY A 185 -1.61 6.02 -22.48
CA GLY A 185 -2.33 5.17 -23.42
C GLY A 185 -2.86 3.90 -22.77
N THR A 186 -2.03 3.20 -22.00
CA THR A 186 -2.43 1.99 -21.26
C THR A 186 -3.53 2.29 -20.22
N SER A 187 -3.40 3.40 -19.49
CA SER A 187 -4.43 3.86 -18.54
C SER A 187 -5.77 4.14 -19.22
N HIS A 188 -5.76 4.83 -20.37
CA HIS A 188 -6.96 5.10 -21.15
C HIS A 188 -7.59 3.82 -21.71
N GLU A 189 -6.79 2.89 -22.22
CA GLU A 189 -7.27 1.60 -22.71
C GLU A 189 -7.95 0.80 -21.59
N ILE A 190 -7.30 0.67 -20.43
CA ILE A 190 -7.87 -0.05 -19.29
C ILE A 190 -9.12 0.66 -18.75
N THR A 191 -9.12 1.99 -18.70
CA THR A 191 -10.33 2.78 -18.35
C THR A 191 -11.47 2.45 -19.32
N GLY A 192 -11.19 2.35 -20.63
CA GLY A 192 -12.15 1.97 -21.66
C GLY A 192 -12.68 0.53 -21.57
N MET A 193 -12.04 -0.34 -20.79
CA MET A 193 -12.52 -1.71 -20.53
C MET A 193 -13.59 -1.76 -19.42
N HIS A 194 -13.81 -0.68 -18.68
CA HIS A 194 -14.80 -0.61 -17.61
C HIS A 194 -16.20 -0.29 -18.15
N ARG A 195 -17.25 -0.79 -17.49
CA ARG A 195 -18.65 -0.41 -17.79
C ARG A 195 -18.96 1.04 -17.47
N ASP A 196 -18.36 1.54 -16.40
CA ASP A 196 -18.49 2.91 -15.94
C ASP A 196 -17.10 3.45 -15.56
N SER A 197 -16.64 4.47 -16.27
CA SER A 197 -15.35 5.11 -16.02
C SER A 197 -15.29 5.87 -14.68
N LYS A 198 -16.40 5.96 -13.95
CA LYS A 198 -16.47 6.55 -12.61
C LYS A 198 -16.33 5.52 -11.48
N VAL A 199 -16.41 4.23 -11.80
CA VAL A 199 -16.31 3.14 -10.82
C VAL A 199 -15.31 2.11 -11.35
N MET A 200 -14.05 2.29 -10.97
CA MET A 200 -12.94 1.53 -11.53
C MET A 200 -12.41 0.48 -10.54
N ILE A 201 -11.75 -0.55 -11.08
CA ILE A 201 -11.03 -1.57 -10.29
C ILE A 201 -10.09 -0.90 -9.28
N SER A 202 -9.41 0.16 -9.69
CA SER A 202 -8.50 0.94 -8.85
C SER A 202 -9.15 1.50 -7.59
N ASP A 203 -10.44 1.81 -7.62
CA ASP A 203 -11.14 2.41 -6.48
C ASP A 203 -11.35 1.36 -5.38
N LEU A 204 -11.77 0.15 -5.77
CA LEU A 204 -11.89 -0.99 -4.87
C LEU A 204 -10.52 -1.37 -4.29
N LEU A 205 -9.50 -1.51 -5.13
CA LEU A 205 -8.17 -1.90 -4.69
C LEU A 205 -7.51 -0.84 -3.80
N SER A 206 -7.79 0.45 -4.04
CA SER A 206 -7.27 1.53 -3.20
C SER A 206 -7.84 1.43 -1.78
N ALA A 207 -9.13 1.11 -1.65
CA ALA A 207 -9.75 0.88 -0.35
C ALA A 207 -9.09 -0.30 0.40
N LEU A 208 -8.78 -1.39 -0.30
CA LEU A 208 -8.08 -2.55 0.30
C LEU A 208 -6.66 -2.20 0.76
N VAL A 209 -5.90 -1.43 -0.03
CA VAL A 209 -4.57 -0.96 0.39
C VAL A 209 -4.67 -0.07 1.64
N VAL A 210 -5.64 0.84 1.69
CA VAL A 210 -5.87 1.69 2.88
C VAL A 210 -6.20 0.85 4.11
N GLU A 211 -7.08 -0.14 3.97
CA GLU A 211 -7.44 -1.07 5.06
C GLU A 211 -6.20 -1.80 5.60
N ALA A 212 -5.41 -2.39 4.71
CA ALA A 212 -4.25 -3.19 5.07
C ALA A 212 -3.14 -2.34 5.68
N THR A 213 -2.81 -1.21 5.05
CA THR A 213 -1.73 -0.33 5.50
C THR A 213 -2.06 0.31 6.84
N GLY A 214 -3.33 0.65 7.10
CA GLY A 214 -3.76 1.12 8.42
C GLY A 214 -3.44 0.11 9.53
N GLN A 215 -3.80 -1.17 9.34
CA GLN A 215 -3.50 -2.23 10.30
C GLN A 215 -2.00 -2.49 10.44
N LEU A 216 -1.28 -2.57 9.31
CA LEU A 216 0.17 -2.81 9.29
C LEU A 216 0.94 -1.72 10.03
N ILE A 217 0.62 -0.45 9.75
CA ILE A 217 1.28 0.69 10.40
C ILE A 217 0.95 0.71 11.89
N PHE A 218 -0.31 0.51 12.26
CA PHE A 218 -0.73 0.53 13.66
C PHE A 218 -0.02 -0.56 14.48
N ASP A 219 -0.02 -1.80 14.00
CA ASP A 219 0.65 -2.92 14.66
C ASP A 219 2.16 -2.73 14.72
N ALA A 220 2.80 -2.36 13.60
CA ALA A 220 4.25 -2.19 13.53
C ALA A 220 4.74 -1.03 14.40
N SER A 221 3.91 -0.01 14.64
CA SER A 221 4.28 1.15 15.44
C SER A 221 4.42 0.84 16.92
N SER A 222 3.82 -0.24 17.44
CA SER A 222 4.07 -0.66 18.82
C SER A 222 5.54 -1.07 19.03
N SER A 223 6.15 -1.71 18.03
CA SER A 223 7.55 -2.15 18.05
C SER A 223 8.21 -1.95 16.68
N PRO A 224 8.55 -0.70 16.32
CA PRO A 224 9.07 -0.39 14.99
C PRO A 224 10.49 -0.94 14.84
N THR A 225 10.77 -1.47 13.66
CA THR A 225 12.02 -2.19 13.35
C THR A 225 12.88 -1.49 12.29
N GLY A 226 12.43 -0.32 11.79
CA GLY A 226 13.15 0.52 10.82
C GLY A 226 12.73 1.99 10.94
N PRO A 227 13.55 2.95 10.45
CA PRO A 227 13.11 4.33 10.29
C PRO A 227 12.34 4.50 8.97
N VAL A 228 12.47 3.54 8.06
CA VAL A 228 11.85 3.46 6.74
C VAL A 228 11.45 2.01 6.49
N ARG A 229 10.22 1.76 6.06
CA ARG A 229 9.70 0.42 5.73
C ARG A 229 8.86 0.50 4.46
N TRP A 230 9.00 -0.48 3.58
CA TRP A 230 8.12 -0.64 2.42
C TRP A 230 6.96 -1.57 2.77
N LEU A 231 5.75 -1.16 2.41
CA LEU A 231 4.53 -1.95 2.51
C LEU A 231 4.12 -2.42 1.12
N ASN A 232 4.95 -3.27 0.51
CA ASN A 232 4.75 -3.80 -0.84
C ASN A 232 3.48 -4.68 -0.95
N HIS A 233 3.13 -5.08 -2.18
CA HIS A 233 1.92 -5.88 -2.42
C HIS A 233 1.93 -7.24 -1.71
N ASP A 234 3.09 -7.82 -1.44
CA ASP A 234 3.21 -9.09 -0.72
C ASP A 234 2.70 -8.97 0.73
N ILE A 235 3.19 -8.00 1.49
CA ILE A 235 2.78 -7.81 2.89
C ILE A 235 1.35 -7.26 2.99
N VAL A 236 0.93 -6.42 2.05
CA VAL A 236 -0.46 -5.96 1.95
C VAL A 236 -1.40 -7.14 1.71
N ALA A 237 -1.08 -8.02 0.75
CA ALA A 237 -1.89 -9.19 0.47
C ALA A 237 -1.94 -10.18 1.64
N ARG A 238 -0.80 -10.46 2.28
CA ARG A 238 -0.76 -11.29 3.50
C ARG A 238 -1.64 -10.74 4.61
N ARG A 239 -1.61 -9.41 4.84
CA ARG A 239 -2.46 -8.77 5.83
C ARG A 239 -3.94 -8.93 5.49
N LEU A 240 -4.33 -8.59 4.26
CA LEU A 240 -5.73 -8.69 3.83
C LEU A 240 -6.26 -10.13 3.95
N ASN A 241 -5.51 -11.11 3.45
CA ASN A 241 -5.90 -12.51 3.56
C ASN A 241 -6.03 -12.98 5.02
N ALA A 242 -5.16 -12.51 5.91
CA ALA A 242 -5.23 -12.84 7.34
C ALA A 242 -6.43 -12.17 8.03
N THR A 243 -6.70 -10.90 7.73
CA THR A 243 -7.83 -10.13 8.30
C THR A 243 -9.16 -10.75 7.91
N HIS A 244 -9.28 -11.25 6.68
CA HIS A 244 -10.50 -11.83 6.13
C HIS A 244 -10.51 -13.36 6.12
N ALA A 245 -9.58 -14.00 6.85
CA ALA A 245 -9.63 -15.44 7.03
C ALA A 245 -10.86 -15.81 7.85
N GLU A 246 -11.73 -16.67 7.31
CA GLU A 246 -12.83 -17.21 8.11
C GLU A 246 -12.25 -17.94 9.33
N PRO A 247 -12.80 -17.72 10.55
CA PRO A 247 -12.42 -18.52 11.69
C PRO A 247 -12.74 -19.97 11.35
N LYS A 248 -11.72 -20.85 11.35
CA LYS A 248 -11.92 -22.29 11.23
C LYS A 248 -12.99 -22.65 12.25
N THR A 249 -14.18 -23.02 11.76
CA THR A 249 -15.23 -23.58 12.60
C THR A 249 -14.63 -24.82 13.22
N GLY A 250 -14.20 -24.69 14.48
CA GLY A 250 -13.61 -25.78 15.22
C GLY A 250 -14.58 -26.94 15.15
N SER A 251 -14.13 -28.05 14.61
CA SER A 251 -14.79 -29.34 14.74
C SER A 251 -15.02 -29.59 16.23
N ARG A 252 -16.22 -29.26 16.73
CA ARG A 252 -16.74 -29.84 17.97
C ARG A 252 -17.05 -31.30 17.65
N SER A 253 -16.00 -32.11 17.58
CA SER A 253 -16.10 -33.56 17.60
C SER A 253 -16.46 -33.99 19.02
N GLY A 254 -17.71 -34.44 19.20
CA GLY A 254 -18.08 -35.56 20.05
C GLY A 254 -17.95 -35.42 21.57
N ALA A 255 -19.07 -35.11 22.23
CA ALA A 255 -19.49 -35.65 23.54
C ALA A 255 -20.90 -35.07 23.83
N GLY A 256 -21.97 -35.82 24.09
CA GLY A 256 -22.15 -37.26 24.25
C GLY A 256 -23.65 -37.59 24.15
N GLU A 257 -23.93 -38.89 24.03
CA GLU A 257 -25.28 -39.45 24.09
C GLU A 257 -25.98 -39.16 25.44
N PRO A 258 -27.32 -39.10 25.47
CA PRO A 258 -28.07 -38.90 26.71
C PRO A 258 -28.19 -40.23 27.47
N GLY A 259 -27.36 -40.40 28.50
CA GLY A 259 -27.51 -41.43 29.53
C GLY A 259 -28.66 -41.09 30.48
N SER A 260 -29.52 -42.08 30.71
CA SER A 260 -30.71 -42.05 31.54
C SER A 260 -30.46 -41.86 33.04
N ALA A 261 -31.39 -41.14 33.67
CA ALA A 261 -31.99 -41.37 34.99
C ALA A 261 -31.24 -41.00 36.29
N SER A 262 -31.96 -40.21 37.09
CA SER A 262 -32.06 -40.18 38.56
C SER A 262 -30.88 -39.58 39.35
N SER A 263 -31.12 -38.45 40.04
CA SER A 263 -31.54 -38.46 41.45
C SER A 263 -31.51 -37.07 42.09
N HIS A 264 -32.62 -36.73 42.76
CA HIS A 264 -32.75 -35.94 43.99
C HIS A 264 -32.11 -34.54 44.12
N LEU A 265 -32.99 -33.54 44.12
CA LEU A 265 -32.88 -32.36 44.97
C LEU A 265 -32.86 -32.79 46.43
N GLU A 266 -31.88 -32.30 47.19
CA GLU A 266 -32.12 -31.88 48.57
C GLU A 266 -31.26 -30.66 48.92
N VAL A 267 -31.86 -29.80 49.73
CA VAL A 267 -31.50 -28.42 50.03
C VAL A 267 -30.58 -28.36 51.25
N ALA A 268 -29.50 -27.59 51.16
CA ALA A 268 -28.97 -26.70 52.21
C ALA A 268 -27.88 -25.79 51.61
#